data_AF-A0AAX3YAJ4-F1
#
_entry.id   AF-A0AAX3YAJ4-F1
#
_cell.length_a   1.000
_cell.length_b   1.000
_cell.length_c   1.000
_cell.angle_alpha   90.00
_cell.angle_beta   90.00
_cell.angle_gamma   90.00
#
_symmetry.space_group_name_H-M   'P 1'
#
loop_
_entity.id
_entity.type
_entity.pdbx_description
1 polymer ?
#
loop_
_entity_poly.entity_id
_entity_poly.type
_entity_poly.pdbx_seq_one_letter_code
_entity_poly.pdbx_strand_id
1 'polypeptide(L)'
;MTSRLPLLLAGAAIAAQIVYPLVHGGIRDVVTVLVVALLAAASVTHAAATRGARWTVGLVLVTAGLGLCSEIVGTATGFPYGCYDYSVGRLGPALAGVPLVVPFAWTAGFYPVWCVASVLARGPYRRLTRIALTTIGVVGWDLYLDPQMVADGQWHWCVTDAGLPGVEHIPLTNYAGWFVVAAVMAVAVDRIDRRLDAGTRHRDGVPIGLFLWTWLGSALAHSVFLGAPELRYSAIYGWLAMGILGVPLLVSLLRPRARRPRTHDTHPHA
;
A
#
# COMPACT_ATOMS: atom_id res chain seq x y z
N MET A 1 -18.11 -19.66 -5.94
CA MET A 1 -16.79 -20.15 -5.53
C MET A 1 -15.83 -18.98 -5.50
N THR A 2 -15.21 -18.65 -4.37
CA THR A 2 -14.21 -17.56 -4.31
C THR A 2 -12.93 -18.01 -5.03
N SER A 3 -12.51 -17.28 -6.06
CA SER A 3 -11.27 -17.57 -6.79
C SER A 3 -10.09 -17.62 -5.82
N ARG A 4 -9.28 -18.69 -5.89
CA ARG A 4 -8.03 -18.83 -5.11
C ARG A 4 -6.88 -18.00 -5.69
N LEU A 5 -7.05 -17.44 -6.87
CA LEU A 5 -6.01 -16.72 -7.60
C LEU A 5 -5.38 -15.55 -6.80
N PRO A 6 -6.15 -14.66 -6.14
CA PRO A 6 -5.55 -13.55 -5.40
C PRO A 6 -4.68 -14.02 -4.22
N LEU A 7 -5.06 -15.14 -3.60
CA LEU A 7 -4.28 -15.74 -2.51
C LEU A 7 -2.96 -16.33 -3.02
N LEU A 8 -2.98 -17.02 -4.17
CA LEU A 8 -1.76 -17.56 -4.80
C LEU A 8 -0.81 -16.44 -5.20
N LEU A 9 -1.33 -15.37 -5.80
CA LEU A 9 -0.54 -14.18 -6.17
C LEU A 9 0.05 -13.48 -4.94
N ALA A 10 -0.74 -13.33 -3.87
CA ALA A 10 -0.25 -12.78 -2.61
C ALA A 10 0.86 -13.65 -1.99
N GLY A 11 0.71 -14.98 -2.00
CA GLY A 11 1.74 -15.91 -1.53
C GLY A 11 3.03 -15.81 -2.35
N ALA A 12 2.93 -15.71 -3.68
CA ALA A 12 4.08 -15.50 -4.55
C ALA A 12 4.74 -14.13 -4.31
N ALA A 13 3.95 -13.07 -4.08
CA ALA A 13 4.47 -11.75 -3.74
C ALA A 13 5.26 -11.75 -2.42
N ILE A 14 4.77 -12.48 -1.41
CA ILE A 14 5.45 -12.66 -0.12
C ILE A 14 6.76 -13.42 -0.32
N ALA A 15 6.74 -14.52 -1.09
CA ALA A 15 7.95 -15.28 -1.41
C ALA A 15 9.01 -14.41 -2.12
N ALA A 16 8.59 -13.59 -3.09
CA ALA A 16 9.49 -12.65 -3.77
C ALA A 16 10.09 -11.60 -2.81
N GLN A 17 9.30 -11.09 -1.85
CA GLN A 17 9.80 -10.19 -0.81
C GLN A 17 10.80 -10.86 0.14
N ILE A 18 10.64 -12.16 0.43
CA ILE A 18 11.61 -12.94 1.22
C ILE A 18 12.91 -13.13 0.43
N VAL A 19 12.83 -13.30 -0.89
CA VAL A 19 14.00 -13.43 -1.77
C VAL A 19 14.76 -12.11 -1.92
N TYR A 20 14.06 -10.96 -1.92
CA TYR A 20 14.66 -9.63 -2.14
C TYR A 20 15.95 -9.35 -1.32
N PRO A 21 15.99 -9.51 0.01
CA PRO A 21 17.21 -9.27 0.79
C PRO A 21 18.34 -10.28 0.51
N LEU A 22 18.04 -11.42 -0.11
CA LEU A 22 18.99 -12.50 -0.39
C LEU A 22 19.68 -12.37 -1.75
N VAL A 23 19.25 -11.44 -2.59
CA VAL A 23 19.79 -11.21 -3.95
C VAL A 23 20.35 -9.80 -4.07
N HIS A 24 21.18 -9.55 -5.08
CA HIS A 24 21.84 -8.27 -5.33
C HIS A 24 21.90 -7.92 -6.82
N GLY A 25 22.19 -6.66 -7.15
CA GLY A 25 22.37 -6.18 -8.52
C GLY A 25 21.15 -6.42 -9.41
N GLY A 26 21.36 -6.75 -10.69
CA GLY A 26 20.27 -6.94 -11.66
C GLY A 26 19.25 -8.02 -11.27
N ILE A 27 19.62 -9.03 -10.48
CA ILE A 27 18.66 -10.02 -9.96
C ILE A 27 17.68 -9.36 -8.98
N ARG A 28 18.19 -8.46 -8.12
CA ARG A 28 17.34 -7.70 -7.20
C ARG A 28 16.41 -6.76 -7.93
N ASP A 29 16.85 -6.15 -9.04
CA ASP A 29 16.01 -5.32 -9.89
C ASP A 29 14.81 -6.13 -10.44
N VAL A 30 15.08 -7.34 -10.95
CA VAL A 30 14.02 -8.24 -11.43
C VAL A 30 13.08 -8.65 -10.29
N VAL A 31 13.61 -8.99 -9.12
CA VAL A 31 12.79 -9.34 -7.95
C VAL A 31 11.91 -8.15 -7.53
N THR A 32 12.43 -6.92 -7.57
CA THR A 32 11.65 -5.70 -7.28
C THR A 32 10.45 -5.57 -8.22
N VAL A 33 10.68 -5.73 -9.53
CA VAL A 33 9.60 -5.68 -10.52
C VAL A 33 8.58 -6.80 -10.28
N LEU A 34 9.05 -8.02 -9.97
CA LEU A 34 8.17 -9.15 -9.66
C LEU A 34 7.34 -8.91 -8.40
N VAL A 35 7.91 -8.35 -7.33
CA VAL A 35 7.18 -8.02 -6.10
C VAL A 35 6.03 -7.07 -6.43
N VAL A 36 6.30 -5.97 -7.13
CA VAL A 36 5.27 -4.98 -7.47
C VAL A 36 4.20 -5.60 -8.38
N ALA A 37 4.60 -6.32 -9.42
CA ALA A 37 3.67 -6.96 -10.36
C ALA A 37 2.75 -7.96 -9.65
N LEU A 38 3.29 -8.79 -8.76
CA LEU A 38 2.52 -9.79 -8.01
C LEU A 38 1.58 -9.15 -6.98
N LEU A 39 2.02 -8.11 -6.26
CA LEU A 39 1.17 -7.37 -5.32
C LEU A 39 0.02 -6.63 -6.05
N ALA A 40 0.33 -5.98 -7.17
CA ALA A 40 -0.68 -5.31 -7.99
C ALA A 40 -1.67 -6.33 -8.57
N ALA A 41 -1.19 -7.46 -9.10
CA ALA A 41 -2.04 -8.53 -9.62
C ALA A 41 -2.93 -9.13 -8.52
N ALA A 42 -2.39 -9.39 -7.32
CA ALA A 42 -3.18 -9.85 -6.17
C ALA A 42 -4.28 -8.85 -5.81
N SER A 43 -3.95 -7.56 -5.80
CA SER A 43 -4.89 -6.47 -5.50
C SER A 43 -5.99 -6.35 -6.55
N VAL A 44 -5.64 -6.32 -7.84
CA VAL A 44 -6.57 -6.19 -8.97
C VAL A 44 -7.49 -7.40 -9.07
N THR A 45 -6.94 -8.62 -8.96
CA THR A 45 -7.76 -9.85 -9.02
C THR A 45 -8.67 -9.99 -7.81
N HIS A 46 -8.22 -9.59 -6.62
CA HIS A 46 -9.06 -9.55 -5.42
C HIS A 46 -10.18 -8.52 -5.55
N ALA A 47 -9.87 -7.31 -6.01
CA ALA A 47 -10.85 -6.26 -6.29
C ALA A 47 -11.90 -6.74 -7.31
N ALA A 48 -11.46 -7.35 -8.41
CA ALA A 48 -12.37 -7.85 -9.44
C ALA A 48 -13.31 -8.93 -8.90
N ALA A 49 -12.78 -9.85 -8.07
CA ALA A 49 -13.55 -10.95 -7.50
C ALA A 49 -14.54 -10.50 -6.40
N THR A 50 -14.28 -9.40 -5.70
CA THR A 50 -15.09 -8.94 -4.55
C THR A 50 -16.00 -7.76 -4.86
N ARG A 51 -15.55 -6.84 -5.72
CA ARG A 51 -16.19 -5.55 -6.01
C ARG A 51 -16.59 -5.39 -7.48
N GLY A 52 -16.23 -6.35 -8.33
CA GLY A 52 -16.61 -6.39 -9.74
C GLY A 52 -15.71 -5.54 -10.65
N ALA A 53 -15.74 -5.84 -11.95
CA ALA A 53 -14.83 -5.27 -12.93
C ALA A 53 -14.88 -3.73 -13.02
N ARG A 54 -16.07 -3.13 -12.93
CA ARG A 54 -16.23 -1.65 -13.01
C ARG A 54 -15.53 -0.95 -11.84
N TRP A 55 -15.65 -1.50 -10.64
CA TRP A 55 -14.96 -0.95 -9.47
C TRP A 55 -13.44 -1.11 -9.61
N THR A 56 -12.98 -2.27 -10.09
CA THR A 56 -11.54 -2.53 -10.30
C THR A 56 -10.92 -1.63 -11.36
N VAL A 57 -11.60 -1.40 -12.48
CA VAL A 57 -11.13 -0.44 -13.50
C VAL A 57 -11.03 0.95 -12.89
N GLY A 58 -12.04 1.36 -12.10
CA GLY A 58 -12.00 2.62 -11.36
C GLY A 58 -10.82 2.72 -10.39
N LEU A 59 -10.53 1.65 -9.63
CA LEU A 59 -9.36 1.57 -8.77
C LEU A 59 -8.08 1.79 -9.57
N VAL A 60 -7.83 0.99 -10.61
CA VAL A 60 -6.59 1.04 -11.40
C VAL A 60 -6.40 2.38 -12.08
N LEU A 61 -7.45 2.96 -12.68
CA LEU A 61 -7.37 4.28 -13.29
C LEU A 61 -7.05 5.38 -12.27
N VAL A 62 -7.62 5.29 -11.07
CA VAL A 62 -7.33 6.26 -10.00
C VAL A 62 -5.93 6.06 -9.44
N THR A 63 -5.52 4.83 -9.11
CA THR A 63 -4.23 4.61 -8.45
C THR A 63 -3.07 4.62 -9.43
N ALA A 64 -3.08 3.75 -10.44
CA ALA A 64 -2.01 3.70 -11.42
C ALA A 64 -2.03 4.93 -12.34
N GLY A 65 -3.21 5.37 -12.78
CA GLY A 65 -3.32 6.54 -13.66
C GLY A 65 -2.91 7.84 -12.98
N LEU A 66 -3.48 8.17 -11.81
CA LEU A 66 -3.10 9.39 -11.09
C LEU A 66 -1.65 9.32 -10.59
N GLY A 67 -1.20 8.15 -10.12
CA GLY A 67 0.18 7.93 -9.70
C GLY A 67 1.15 8.18 -10.86
N LEU A 68 0.93 7.59 -12.04
CA LEU A 68 1.76 7.88 -13.21
C LEU A 68 1.79 9.38 -13.54
N CYS A 69 0.64 10.04 -13.54
CA CYS A 69 0.59 11.48 -13.80
C CYS A 69 1.36 12.29 -12.76
N SER A 70 1.25 11.96 -11.46
CA SER A 70 1.99 12.67 -10.41
C SER A 70 3.48 12.43 -10.49
N GLU A 71 3.92 11.23 -10.85
CA GLU A 71 5.35 10.90 -11.05
C GLU A 71 5.94 11.64 -12.26
N ILE A 72 5.21 11.71 -13.37
CA ILE A 72 5.66 12.45 -14.57
C ILE A 72 5.79 13.94 -14.25
N VAL A 73 4.82 14.52 -13.55
CA VAL A 73 4.90 15.92 -13.10
C VAL A 73 6.03 16.10 -12.07
N GLY A 74 6.17 15.15 -11.15
CA GLY A 74 7.20 15.12 -10.11
C GLY A 74 8.60 15.16 -10.68
N THR A 75 8.94 14.20 -11.53
CA THR A 75 10.24 14.13 -12.20
C THR A 75 10.51 15.31 -13.13
N ALA A 76 9.49 15.85 -13.81
CA ALA A 76 9.68 17.00 -14.70
C ALA A 76 9.81 18.35 -13.99
N THR A 77 9.20 18.52 -12.80
CA THR A 77 9.08 19.84 -12.14
C THR A 77 9.65 19.91 -10.73
N GLY A 78 9.93 18.77 -10.11
CA GLY A 78 10.26 18.66 -8.70
C GLY A 78 9.05 18.80 -7.75
N PHE A 79 7.83 19.02 -8.26
CA PHE A 79 6.62 19.07 -7.44
C PHE A 79 5.72 17.86 -7.73
N PRO A 80 5.19 17.14 -6.71
CA PRO A 80 5.21 17.50 -5.30
C PRO A 80 6.38 16.90 -4.50
N TYR A 81 7.17 15.99 -5.08
CA TYR A 81 8.06 15.11 -4.32
C TYR A 81 9.45 15.68 -4.00
N GLY A 82 9.79 16.87 -4.50
CA GLY A 82 11.17 17.36 -4.60
C GLY A 82 11.80 16.96 -5.93
N CYS A 83 13.01 17.45 -6.20
CA CYS A 83 13.82 17.04 -7.37
C CYS A 83 14.36 15.62 -7.13
N TYR A 84 14.08 14.68 -8.04
CA TYR A 84 14.53 13.30 -8.00
C TYR A 84 14.56 12.70 -9.41
N ASP A 85 15.40 11.69 -9.60
CA ASP A 85 15.54 10.97 -10.86
C ASP A 85 15.56 9.45 -10.64
N TYR A 86 14.86 8.74 -11.52
CA TYR A 86 14.91 7.28 -11.59
C TYR A 86 16.20 6.80 -12.26
N SER A 87 16.78 5.73 -11.73
CA SER A 87 17.92 5.06 -12.34
C SER A 87 17.53 4.39 -13.66
N VAL A 88 18.18 4.82 -14.75
CA VAL A 88 17.86 4.39 -16.10
C VAL A 88 18.06 2.88 -16.28
N GLY A 89 17.04 2.19 -16.79
CA GLY A 89 17.13 0.80 -17.23
C GLY A 89 17.06 -0.27 -16.13
N ARG A 90 16.95 0.09 -14.86
CA ARG A 90 16.87 -0.88 -13.75
C ARG A 90 15.48 -1.48 -13.57
N LEU A 91 14.45 -0.65 -13.60
CA LEU A 91 13.06 -1.06 -13.33
C LEU A 91 12.24 -1.36 -14.61
N GLY A 92 12.94 -1.67 -15.70
CA GLY A 92 12.31 -1.98 -16.99
C GLY A 92 11.95 -0.74 -17.81
N PRO A 93 11.01 -0.88 -18.78
CA PRO A 93 10.63 0.22 -19.67
C PRO A 93 10.04 1.40 -18.92
N ALA A 94 10.35 2.61 -19.38
CA ALA A 94 9.86 3.86 -18.81
C ALA A 94 8.97 4.62 -19.78
N LEU A 95 8.02 5.38 -19.24
CA LEU A 95 7.18 6.32 -19.96
C LEU A 95 7.43 7.72 -19.39
N ALA A 96 7.88 8.64 -20.25
CA ALA A 96 8.26 9.99 -19.84
C ALA A 96 9.23 10.02 -18.63
N GLY A 97 10.21 9.12 -18.62
CA GLY A 97 11.21 9.01 -17.55
C GLY A 97 10.78 8.18 -16.32
N VAL A 98 9.49 7.84 -16.21
CA VAL A 98 8.96 7.05 -15.07
C VAL A 98 8.87 5.56 -15.44
N PRO A 99 9.48 4.64 -14.68
CA PRO A 99 9.37 3.21 -14.93
C PRO A 99 7.92 2.74 -14.86
N LEU A 100 7.47 1.94 -15.84
CA LEU A 100 6.08 1.49 -15.96
C LEU A 100 5.60 0.62 -14.79
N VAL A 101 6.52 0.11 -13.96
CA VAL A 101 6.19 -0.63 -12.75
C VAL A 101 5.72 0.29 -11.60
N VAL A 102 6.16 1.55 -11.56
CA VAL A 102 5.85 2.52 -10.49
C VAL A 102 4.34 2.79 -10.36
N PRO A 103 3.57 3.02 -11.44
CA PRO A 103 2.11 3.13 -11.36
C PRO A 103 1.42 1.92 -10.70
N PHE A 104 1.96 0.71 -10.90
CA PHE A 104 1.44 -0.49 -10.25
C PHE A 104 1.83 -0.57 -8.78
N ALA A 105 2.97 0.03 -8.38
CA ALA A 105 3.35 0.19 -6.97
C ALA A 105 2.30 1.02 -6.21
N TRP A 106 1.84 2.13 -6.79
CA TRP A 106 0.72 2.93 -6.24
C TRP A 106 -0.53 2.07 -5.99
N THR A 107 -0.89 1.20 -6.94
CA THR A 107 -2.03 0.29 -6.78
C THR A 107 -1.79 -0.77 -5.69
N ALA A 108 -0.60 -1.35 -5.68
CA ALA A 108 -0.18 -2.39 -4.74
C ALA A 108 -0.14 -1.89 -3.29
N GLY A 109 0.35 -0.68 -3.04
CA GLY A 109 0.36 -0.07 -1.72
C GLY A 109 -1.01 0.44 -1.26
N PHE A 110 -1.77 1.05 -2.18
CA PHE A 110 -3.04 1.68 -1.85
C PHE A 110 -4.13 0.67 -1.45
N TYR A 111 -4.30 -0.40 -2.23
CA TYR A 111 -5.47 -1.27 -2.08
C TYR A 111 -5.54 -2.06 -0.76
N PRO A 112 -4.45 -2.68 -0.26
CA PRO A 112 -4.41 -3.30 1.06
C PRO A 112 -4.77 -2.33 2.19
N VAL A 113 -4.18 -1.13 2.13
CA VAL A 113 -4.42 -0.06 3.10
C VAL A 113 -5.89 0.39 3.08
N TRP A 114 -6.47 0.60 1.89
CA TRP A 114 -7.89 0.95 1.72
C TRP A 114 -8.84 -0.09 2.34
N CYS A 115 -8.53 -1.38 2.18
CA CYS A 115 -9.33 -2.46 2.74
C CYS A 115 -9.25 -2.47 4.28
N VAL A 116 -8.06 -2.31 4.86
CA VAL A 116 -7.89 -2.20 6.32
C VAL A 116 -8.60 -0.96 6.87
N ALA A 117 -8.41 0.20 6.23
CA ALA A 117 -9.10 1.44 6.61
C ALA A 117 -10.63 1.27 6.55
N SER A 118 -11.15 0.53 5.56
CA SER A 118 -12.59 0.23 5.45
C SER A 118 -13.12 -0.66 6.58
N VAL A 119 -12.32 -1.58 7.11
CA VAL A 119 -12.68 -2.41 8.27
C VAL A 119 -12.73 -1.62 9.58
N LEU A 120 -11.79 -0.68 9.72
CA LEU A 120 -11.64 0.16 10.92
C LEU A 120 -12.64 1.31 10.96
N ALA A 121 -12.98 1.87 9.80
CA ALA A 121 -13.88 3.00 9.70
C ALA A 121 -15.33 2.61 10.07
N ARG A 122 -15.86 3.20 11.14
CA ARG A 122 -17.20 2.92 11.68
C ARG A 122 -17.90 4.21 12.09
N GLY A 123 -19.21 4.12 12.33
CA GLY A 123 -20.01 5.24 12.84
C GLY A 123 -20.32 6.34 11.81
N PRO A 124 -20.77 7.52 12.26
CA PRO A 124 -21.24 8.61 11.39
C PRO A 124 -20.11 9.21 10.54
N TYR A 125 -18.87 9.19 11.03
CA TYR A 125 -17.69 9.74 10.34
C TYR A 125 -16.92 8.70 9.50
N ARG A 126 -17.51 7.51 9.25
CA ARG A 126 -16.86 6.40 8.53
C ARG A 126 -16.07 6.84 7.29
N ARG A 127 -16.63 7.72 6.46
CA ARG A 127 -15.98 8.13 5.21
C ARG A 127 -14.70 8.93 5.46
N LEU A 128 -14.80 9.95 6.31
CA LEU A 128 -13.65 10.78 6.66
C LEU A 128 -12.56 9.93 7.33
N THR A 129 -12.95 9.03 8.25
CA THR A 129 -12.01 8.10 8.89
C THR A 129 -11.34 7.18 7.87
N ARG A 130 -12.09 6.61 6.92
CA ARG A 130 -11.53 5.74 5.88
C ARG A 130 -10.54 6.48 5.01
N ILE A 131 -10.87 7.70 4.57
CA ILE A 131 -9.98 8.53 3.74
C ILE A 131 -8.71 8.85 4.53
N ALA A 132 -8.84 9.38 5.75
CA ALA A 132 -7.70 9.75 6.59
C ALA A 132 -6.78 8.56 6.88
N LEU A 133 -7.34 7.41 7.29
CA LEU A 133 -6.55 6.20 7.53
C LEU A 133 -5.90 5.69 6.24
N THR A 134 -6.60 5.77 5.10
CA THR A 134 -5.99 5.35 3.83
C THR A 134 -4.78 6.21 3.48
N THR A 135 -4.92 7.52 3.58
CA THR A 135 -3.82 8.47 3.34
C THR A 135 -2.64 8.20 4.26
N ILE A 136 -2.89 8.08 5.57
CA ILE A 136 -1.85 7.80 6.56
C ILE A 136 -1.15 6.47 6.28
N GLY A 137 -1.91 5.42 5.97
CA GLY A 137 -1.34 4.10 5.71
C GLY A 137 -0.50 4.04 4.44
N VAL A 138 -0.88 4.78 3.39
CA VAL A 138 -0.11 4.86 2.14
C VAL A 138 1.19 5.66 2.34
N VAL A 139 1.16 6.78 3.06
CA VAL A 139 2.39 7.49 3.48
C VAL A 139 3.24 6.61 4.40
N GLY A 140 2.60 5.83 5.27
CA GLY A 140 3.31 4.86 6.13
C GLY A 140 4.03 3.77 5.35
N TRP A 141 3.49 3.37 4.20
CA TRP A 141 4.17 2.44 3.30
C TRP A 141 5.34 3.11 2.55
N ASP A 142 5.17 4.36 2.13
CA ASP A 142 6.24 5.16 1.52
C ASP A 142 7.48 5.31 2.43
N LEU A 143 7.24 5.48 3.74
CA LEU A 143 8.30 5.50 4.77
C LEU A 143 9.13 4.21 4.84
N TYR A 144 8.67 3.11 4.24
CA TYR A 144 9.48 1.93 3.95
C TYR A 144 10.02 1.94 2.52
N LEU A 145 9.14 2.14 1.54
CA LEU A 145 9.46 1.99 0.12
C LEU A 145 10.64 2.88 -0.29
N ASP A 146 10.54 4.17 -0.06
CA ASP A 146 11.50 5.14 -0.58
C ASP A 146 12.91 4.95 0.01
N PRO A 147 13.09 4.82 1.33
CA PRO A 147 14.40 4.50 1.90
C PRO A 147 14.98 3.20 1.35
N GLN A 148 14.16 2.16 1.18
CA GLN A 148 14.62 0.88 0.62
C GLN A 148 15.11 1.02 -0.82
N MET A 149 14.40 1.79 -1.64
CA MET A 149 14.70 1.97 -3.06
C MET A 149 15.89 2.91 -3.29
N VAL A 150 16.06 3.93 -2.45
CA VAL A 150 17.28 4.76 -2.46
C VAL A 150 18.49 3.97 -2.01
N ALA A 151 18.38 3.21 -0.92
CA ALA A 151 19.45 2.34 -0.44
C ALA A 151 19.88 1.31 -1.50
N ASP A 152 18.95 0.91 -2.37
CA ASP A 152 19.24 0.01 -3.49
C ASP A 152 19.65 0.74 -4.78
N GLY A 153 19.67 2.07 -4.79
CA GLY A 153 20.06 2.91 -5.93
C GLY A 153 19.06 2.91 -7.09
N GLN A 154 17.77 2.67 -6.82
CA GLN A 154 16.72 2.66 -7.84
C GLN A 154 16.30 4.08 -8.26
N TRP A 155 16.42 5.03 -7.34
CA TRP A 155 16.27 6.45 -7.58
C TRP A 155 17.02 7.23 -6.50
N HIS A 156 17.19 8.52 -6.71
CA HIS A 156 17.81 9.42 -5.75
C HIS A 156 17.18 10.81 -5.85
N TRP A 157 17.14 11.52 -4.72
CA TRP A 157 16.77 12.93 -4.68
C TRP A 157 18.01 13.81 -4.87
N CYS A 158 17.79 15.03 -5.38
CA CYS A 158 18.82 16.03 -5.60
C CYS A 158 19.34 16.65 -4.29
N VAL A 159 18.58 16.52 -3.19
CA VAL A 159 18.91 17.03 -1.85
C VAL A 159 19.40 15.91 -0.94
N THR A 160 20.22 16.26 0.05
CA THR A 160 20.83 15.28 0.98
C THR A 160 20.49 15.50 2.44
N ASP A 161 19.92 16.66 2.80
CA ASP A 161 19.80 17.17 4.17
C ASP A 161 18.43 17.81 4.49
N ALA A 162 17.38 17.44 3.75
CA ALA A 162 16.04 18.05 3.83
C ALA A 162 14.95 17.12 4.38
N GLY A 163 15.33 15.93 4.84
CA GLY A 163 14.43 14.86 5.24
C GLY A 163 14.21 14.70 6.74
N LEU A 164 13.72 13.52 7.11
CA LEU A 164 13.57 13.10 8.51
C LEU A 164 14.94 12.70 9.10
N PRO A 165 15.13 12.81 10.43
CA PRO A 165 16.35 12.33 11.08
C PRO A 165 16.69 10.86 10.73
N GLY A 166 17.91 10.63 10.28
CA GLY A 166 18.42 9.34 9.81
C GLY A 166 17.98 8.93 8.39
N VAL A 167 17.16 9.74 7.71
CA VAL A 167 16.72 9.57 6.31
C VAL A 167 16.71 10.95 5.61
N GLU A 168 17.76 11.74 5.84
CA GLU A 168 17.79 13.16 5.48
C GLU A 168 17.83 13.41 3.96
N HIS A 169 18.22 12.41 3.18
CA HIS A 169 18.31 12.44 1.73
C HIS A 169 16.94 12.31 1.03
N ILE A 170 15.85 12.10 1.77
CA ILE A 170 14.49 12.06 1.22
C ILE A 170 13.74 13.28 1.77
N PRO A 171 13.44 14.31 0.95
CA PRO A 171 12.92 15.57 1.45
C PRO A 171 11.53 15.42 2.05
N LEU A 172 11.20 16.25 3.04
CA LEU A 172 9.85 16.30 3.62
C LEU A 172 8.75 16.60 2.58
N THR A 173 9.11 17.25 1.46
CA THR A 173 8.19 17.47 0.33
C THR A 173 7.72 16.15 -0.29
N ASN A 174 8.56 15.10 -0.31
CA ASN A 174 8.15 13.76 -0.76
C ASN A 174 6.95 13.25 0.04
N TYR A 175 7.08 13.18 1.35
CA TYR A 175 6.01 12.70 2.23
C TYR A 175 4.76 13.58 2.15
N ALA A 176 4.92 14.91 1.99
CA ALA A 176 3.81 15.82 1.75
C ALA A 176 3.11 15.55 0.39
N GLY A 177 3.88 15.27 -0.66
CA GLY A 177 3.38 14.88 -1.97
C GLY A 177 2.60 13.57 -1.93
N TRP A 178 3.17 12.53 -1.29
CA TRP A 178 2.48 11.27 -1.04
C TRP A 178 1.19 11.46 -0.26
N PHE A 179 1.18 12.32 0.76
CA PHE A 179 -0.03 12.64 1.51
C PHE A 179 -1.12 13.25 0.61
N VAL A 180 -0.78 14.25 -0.20
CA VAL A 180 -1.73 14.92 -1.09
C VAL A 180 -2.27 13.94 -2.14
N VAL A 181 -1.38 13.21 -2.83
CA VAL A 181 -1.75 12.27 -3.89
C VAL A 181 -2.60 11.13 -3.32
N ALA A 182 -2.19 10.53 -2.20
CA ALA A 182 -2.95 9.46 -1.54
C ALA A 182 -4.31 9.94 -1.03
N ALA A 183 -4.43 11.18 -0.53
CA ALA A 183 -5.72 11.77 -0.15
C ALA A 183 -6.65 11.94 -1.36
N VAL A 184 -6.14 12.44 -2.49
CA VAL A 184 -6.93 12.56 -3.72
C VAL A 184 -7.39 11.19 -4.20
N MET A 185 -6.49 10.19 -4.23
CA MET A 185 -6.84 8.80 -4.56
C MET A 185 -7.91 8.25 -3.61
N ALA A 186 -7.74 8.42 -2.30
CA ALA A 186 -8.68 7.94 -1.29
C ALA A 186 -10.08 8.55 -1.45
N VAL A 187 -10.15 9.85 -1.73
CA VAL A 187 -11.42 10.54 -2.02
C VAL A 187 -12.05 10.02 -3.31
N ALA A 188 -11.26 9.82 -4.38
CA ALA A 188 -11.76 9.32 -5.65
C ALA A 188 -12.28 7.86 -5.54
N VAL A 189 -11.52 6.98 -4.88
CA VAL A 189 -11.94 5.60 -4.62
C VAL A 189 -13.15 5.55 -3.70
N ASP A 190 -13.26 6.43 -2.68
CA ASP A 190 -14.49 6.53 -1.85
C ASP A 190 -15.72 6.86 -2.69
N ARG A 191 -15.59 7.76 -3.67
CA ARG A 191 -16.69 8.10 -4.59
C ARG A 191 -17.07 6.93 -5.50
N ILE A 192 -16.09 6.17 -5.98
CA ILE A 192 -16.32 4.96 -6.80
C ILE A 192 -17.04 3.90 -5.95
N ASP A 193 -16.51 3.62 -4.76
CA ASP A 193 -17.06 2.70 -3.77
C ASP A 193 -18.53 3.03 -3.48
N ARG A 194 -18.84 4.30 -3.22
CA ARG A 194 -20.22 4.75 -2.98
C ARG A 194 -21.18 4.54 -4.15
N ARG A 195 -20.69 4.63 -5.39
CA ARG A 195 -21.53 4.54 -6.59
C ARG A 195 -21.75 3.10 -7.03
N LEU A 196 -20.75 2.24 -6.81
CA LEU A 196 -20.70 0.91 -7.39
C LEU A 196 -20.82 -0.22 -6.37
N ASP A 197 -20.50 0.01 -5.09
CA ASP A 197 -20.64 -1.01 -4.06
C ASP A 197 -21.98 -0.89 -3.34
N ALA A 198 -22.79 -1.95 -3.44
CA ALA A 198 -24.13 -2.04 -2.87
C ALA A 198 -24.14 -2.33 -1.35
N GLY A 199 -23.06 -2.04 -0.64
CA GLY A 199 -22.93 -2.29 0.80
C GLY A 199 -22.74 -3.77 1.14
N THR A 200 -22.15 -4.55 0.24
CA THR A 200 -21.85 -5.96 0.51
C THR A 200 -20.64 -6.07 1.43
N ARG A 201 -20.68 -7.03 2.36
CA ARG A 201 -19.57 -7.24 3.30
C ARG A 201 -18.46 -8.00 2.58
N HIS A 202 -17.42 -7.29 2.18
CA HIS A 202 -16.27 -7.88 1.48
C HIS A 202 -15.46 -8.80 2.38
N ARG A 203 -15.01 -9.93 1.82
CA ARG A 203 -14.09 -10.86 2.49
C ARG A 203 -12.64 -10.46 2.18
N ASP A 204 -12.21 -9.35 2.76
CA ASP A 204 -10.91 -8.70 2.50
C ASP A 204 -9.69 -9.41 3.14
N GLY A 205 -9.74 -10.73 3.32
CA GLY A 205 -8.69 -11.48 4.02
C GLY A 205 -7.31 -11.41 3.35
N VAL A 206 -7.27 -11.46 2.01
CA VAL A 206 -6.01 -11.35 1.24
C VAL A 206 -5.36 -9.98 1.39
N PRO A 207 -6.05 -8.85 1.09
CA PRO A 207 -5.45 -7.52 1.27
C PRO A 207 -5.12 -7.21 2.74
N ILE A 208 -5.91 -7.71 3.71
CA ILE A 208 -5.55 -7.60 5.14
C ILE A 208 -4.24 -8.34 5.45
N GLY A 209 -4.07 -9.56 4.93
CA GLY A 209 -2.83 -10.33 5.10
C GLY A 209 -1.62 -9.63 4.46
N LEU A 210 -1.79 -9.08 3.25
CA LEU A 210 -0.76 -8.29 2.58
C LEU A 210 -0.39 -7.03 3.37
N PHE A 211 -1.37 -6.29 3.90
CA PHE A 211 -1.10 -5.14 4.75
C PHE A 211 -0.28 -5.52 6.00
N LEU A 212 -0.67 -6.59 6.70
CA LEU A 212 0.05 -7.05 7.89
C LEU A 212 1.47 -7.52 7.55
N TRP A 213 1.63 -8.22 6.42
CA TRP A 213 2.94 -8.63 5.93
C TRP A 213 3.82 -7.43 5.59
N THR A 214 3.31 -6.45 4.84
CA THR A 214 4.06 -5.23 4.52
C THR A 214 4.43 -4.47 5.79
N TRP A 215 3.50 -4.26 6.72
CA TRP A 215 3.79 -3.53 7.96
C TRP A 215 4.84 -4.23 8.83
N LEU A 216 4.61 -5.49 9.20
CA LEU A 216 5.49 -6.20 10.14
C LEU A 216 6.74 -6.75 9.45
N GLY A 217 6.59 -7.23 8.22
CA GLY A 217 7.67 -7.76 7.40
C GLY A 217 8.66 -6.68 6.97
N SER A 218 8.20 -5.50 6.53
CA SER A 218 9.12 -4.39 6.22
C SER A 218 9.83 -3.87 7.47
N ALA A 219 9.14 -3.77 8.62
CA ALA A 219 9.79 -3.42 9.89
C ALA A 219 10.96 -4.38 10.21
N LEU A 220 10.73 -5.69 10.07
CA LEU A 220 11.75 -6.71 10.30
C LEU A 220 12.87 -6.65 9.24
N ALA A 221 12.51 -6.54 7.97
CA ALA A 221 13.47 -6.48 6.87
C ALA A 221 14.42 -5.28 7.01
N HIS A 222 13.87 -4.10 7.30
CA HIS A 222 14.64 -2.87 7.47
C HIS A 222 15.49 -2.85 8.75
N SER A 223 15.09 -3.61 9.77
CA SER A 223 15.84 -3.69 11.03
C SER A 223 16.97 -4.72 11.00
N VAL A 224 16.82 -5.80 10.23
CA VAL A 224 17.68 -6.99 10.35
C VAL A 224 18.29 -7.44 9.03
N PHE A 225 17.52 -7.44 7.94
CA PHE A 225 17.91 -8.11 6.69
C PHE A 225 18.50 -7.19 5.64
N LEU A 226 18.20 -5.88 5.70
CA LEU A 226 18.73 -4.89 4.78
C LEU A 226 19.83 -4.08 5.47
N GLY A 227 21.02 -4.07 4.87
CA GLY A 227 22.25 -3.59 5.52
C GLY A 227 22.49 -2.08 5.52
N ALA A 228 21.64 -1.29 4.87
CA ALA A 228 21.87 0.15 4.77
C ALA A 228 21.49 0.87 6.09
N PRO A 229 22.39 1.67 6.71
CA PRO A 229 22.20 2.23 8.04
C PRO A 229 20.92 3.06 8.25
N GLU A 230 20.50 3.80 7.23
CA GLU A 230 19.29 4.62 7.19
C GLU A 230 18.01 3.80 7.38
N LEU A 231 18.02 2.52 6.99
CA LEU A 231 16.85 1.66 7.03
C LEU A 231 16.37 1.37 8.45
N ARG A 232 17.25 1.44 9.45
CA ARG A 232 16.85 1.32 10.87
C ARG A 232 15.91 2.45 11.31
N TYR A 233 16.03 3.64 10.73
CA TYR A 233 15.15 4.77 11.02
C TYR A 233 13.84 4.64 10.24
N SER A 234 13.92 4.26 8.96
CA SER A 234 12.77 3.87 8.15
C SER A 234 11.93 2.77 8.83
N ALA A 235 12.59 1.79 9.47
CA ALA A 235 11.93 0.74 10.23
C ALA A 235 11.00 1.29 11.32
N ILE A 236 11.48 2.30 12.05
CA ILE A 236 10.73 2.97 13.12
C ILE A 236 9.59 3.81 12.53
N TYR A 237 9.88 4.64 11.53
CA TYR A 237 8.90 5.54 10.94
C TYR A 237 7.73 4.78 10.30
N GLY A 238 8.04 3.80 9.46
CA GLY A 238 7.01 2.95 8.84
C GLY A 238 6.23 2.15 9.89
N TRP A 239 6.90 1.67 10.95
CA TRP A 239 6.24 0.85 11.98
C TRP A 239 5.22 1.67 12.76
N LEU A 240 5.58 2.91 13.13
CA LEU A 240 4.69 3.84 13.80
C LEU A 240 3.53 4.28 12.89
N ALA A 241 3.84 4.70 11.66
CA ALA A 241 2.84 5.25 10.74
C ALA A 241 1.81 4.19 10.30
N MET A 242 2.26 3.02 9.84
CA MET A 242 1.33 1.92 9.49
C MET A 242 0.68 1.32 10.75
N GLY A 243 1.33 1.41 11.91
CA GLY A 243 0.80 0.97 13.20
C GLY A 243 -0.48 1.68 13.64
N ILE A 244 -0.72 2.90 13.14
CA ILE A 244 -2.00 3.63 13.34
C ILE A 244 -3.19 2.80 12.82
N LEU A 245 -3.00 2.04 11.74
CA LEU A 245 -4.01 1.12 11.22
C LEU A 245 -3.81 -0.29 11.78
N GLY A 246 -2.56 -0.75 11.83
CA GLY A 246 -2.20 -2.11 12.19
C GLY A 246 -2.57 -2.51 13.61
N VAL A 247 -2.34 -1.66 14.60
CA VAL A 247 -2.66 -1.96 16.01
C VAL A 247 -4.17 -2.09 16.23
N PRO A 248 -5.02 -1.11 15.82
CA PRO A 248 -6.47 -1.27 15.92
C PRO A 248 -7.00 -2.48 15.13
N LEU A 249 -6.39 -2.80 13.98
CA LEU A 249 -6.75 -3.97 13.19
C LEU A 249 -6.50 -5.25 13.97
N LEU A 250 -5.30 -5.46 14.53
CA LEU A 250 -4.97 -6.62 15.35
C LEU A 250 -5.91 -6.75 16.56
N VAL A 251 -6.15 -5.65 17.28
CA VAL A 251 -7.12 -5.63 18.39
C VAL A 251 -8.51 -6.04 17.92
N SER A 252 -8.95 -5.60 16.73
CA SER A 252 -10.26 -5.95 16.19
C SER A 252 -10.38 -7.42 15.79
N LEU A 253 -9.29 -8.05 15.36
CA LEU A 253 -9.21 -9.46 14.98
C LEU A 253 -9.18 -10.39 16.20
N LEU A 254 -8.57 -9.94 17.30
CA LEU A 254 -8.43 -10.72 18.55
C LEU A 254 -9.66 -10.64 19.46
N ARG A 255 -10.53 -9.63 19.31
CA ARG A 255 -11.75 -9.51 20.13
C ARG A 255 -12.71 -10.69 19.86
N PRO A 256 -13.11 -11.46 20.88
CA PRO A 256 -14.11 -12.50 20.73
C PRO A 256 -15.39 -11.92 20.13
N ARG A 257 -15.92 -12.52 19.06
CA ARG A 257 -17.27 -12.20 18.58
C ARG A 257 -18.23 -12.60 19.69
N ALA A 258 -18.72 -11.65 20.47
CA ALA A 258 -19.78 -11.89 21.45
C ALA A 258 -20.92 -12.63 20.73
N ARG A 259 -21.18 -13.88 21.14
CA ARG A 259 -22.30 -14.67 20.63
C ARG A 259 -23.56 -13.85 20.87
N ARG A 260 -24.25 -13.44 19.79
CA ARG A 260 -25.62 -12.93 19.93
C ARG A 260 -26.42 -13.99 20.71
N PRO A 261 -27.13 -13.63 21.79
CA PRO A 261 -28.07 -14.55 22.41
C PRO A 261 -29.01 -15.05 21.32
N ARG A 262 -29.10 -16.39 21.16
CA ARG A 262 -30.21 -16.99 20.42
C ARG A 262 -31.45 -16.57 21.19
N THR A 263 -32.26 -15.68 20.61
CA THR A 263 -33.65 -15.53 21.04
C THR A 263 -34.30 -16.87 20.81
N HIS A 264 -34.48 -17.64 21.89
CA HIS A 264 -35.41 -18.76 21.86
C HIS A 264 -36.79 -18.15 21.71
N ASP A 265 -37.37 -18.29 20.52
CA ASP A 265 -38.80 -18.14 20.33
C ASP A 265 -39.49 -19.21 21.17
N THR A 266 -39.89 -18.83 22.39
CA THR A 266 -40.90 -19.57 23.14
C THR A 266 -42.23 -19.30 22.45
N HIS A 267 -42.66 -20.20 21.58
CA HIS A 267 -44.07 -20.31 21.22
C HIS A 267 -44.84 -20.81 22.46
N PRO A 268 -45.80 -20.05 23.00
CA PRO A 268 -46.78 -20.63 23.91
C PRO A 268 -47.77 -21.43 23.06
N HIS A 269 -47.73 -22.75 23.19
CA HIS A 269 -48.85 -23.61 22.81
C HIS A 269 -50.01 -23.30 23.76
N ALA A 270 -51.11 -22.81 23.20
CA ALA A 270 -52.45 -22.85 23.78
C ALA A 270 -53.29 -23.77 22.90
#